data_AF-A0A958D3F1-F1
#
_entry.id   AF-A0A958D3F1-F1
#
_cell.length_a   1.000
_cell.length_b   1.000
_cell.length_c   1.000
_cell.angle_alpha   90.00
_cell.angle_beta   90.00
_cell.angle_gamma   90.00
#
_symmetry.space_group_name_H-M   'P 1'
#
loop_
_entity.id
_entity.type
_entity.pdbx_description
1 polymer ?
#
loop_
_entity_poly.entity_id
_entity_poly.type
_entity_poly.pdbx_seq_one_letter_code
_entity_poly.pdbx_strand_id
1 'polypeptide(L)'
;MTRSKDSIVDATTPSAGRIYDYLLGGHHNFEVDRQAAEYIRSLAPFVTKFVRLQRWCLKDVAHELTTVRGYNVIIDFASGLPTQDNLHVVVPEGTTVIYSDYDPVVVQYAREILGDTPNVHFFEADARRPE
;
A
#
# COMPACT_ATOMS: atom_id res chain seq x y z
N MET A 1 -30.23 -6.72 12.54
CA MET A 1 -30.13 -6.22 11.15
C MET A 1 -28.77 -6.60 10.61
N THR A 2 -28.69 -7.74 9.97
CA THR A 2 -27.50 -8.26 9.28
C THR A 2 -27.24 -7.39 8.07
N ARG A 3 -26.16 -6.59 8.10
CA ARG A 3 -25.69 -5.85 6.92
C ARG A 3 -25.42 -6.85 5.81
N SER A 4 -26.07 -6.64 4.66
CA SER A 4 -25.81 -7.40 3.45
C SER A 4 -24.32 -7.33 3.10
N LYS A 5 -23.74 -8.47 2.78
CA LYS A 5 -22.34 -8.66 2.40
C LYS A 5 -22.19 -8.43 0.89
N ASP A 6 -22.73 -7.33 0.41
CA ASP A 6 -22.68 -6.94 -1.00
C ASP A 6 -21.69 -5.78 -1.12
N SER A 7 -20.54 -6.05 -1.75
CA SER A 7 -19.31 -5.22 -1.80
C SER A 7 -18.48 -5.26 -0.51
N ILE A 8 -17.36 -5.98 -0.54
CA ILE A 8 -16.29 -5.90 0.48
C ILE A 8 -15.75 -4.46 0.59
N VAL A 9 -15.93 -3.64 -0.45
CA VAL A 9 -15.49 -2.26 -0.48
C VAL A 9 -16.56 -1.34 0.12
N ASP A 10 -16.34 -0.89 1.36
CA ASP A 10 -17.06 0.26 1.93
C ASP A 10 -16.48 1.56 1.37
N ALA A 11 -17.18 2.15 0.40
CA ALA A 11 -16.85 3.44 -0.21
C ALA A 11 -17.41 4.64 0.57
N THR A 12 -18.06 4.43 1.72
CA THR A 12 -18.67 5.49 2.55
C THR A 12 -17.81 5.90 3.74
N THR A 13 -16.85 5.06 4.12
CA THR A 13 -15.89 5.32 5.20
C THR A 13 -14.49 5.54 4.63
N PRO A 14 -13.74 6.58 5.04
CA PRO A 14 -12.36 6.75 4.61
C PRO A 14 -11.44 5.60 5.07
N SER A 15 -10.51 5.17 4.22
CA SER A 15 -9.47 4.19 4.56
C SER A 15 -8.08 4.83 4.50
N ALA A 16 -7.21 4.50 5.44
CA ALA A 16 -5.84 5.01 5.50
C ALA A 16 -5.04 4.71 4.22
N GLY A 17 -5.16 3.50 3.67
CA GLY A 17 -4.48 3.12 2.41
C GLY A 17 -4.95 3.94 1.20
N ARG A 18 -6.26 4.22 1.11
CA ARG A 18 -6.84 5.03 0.02
C ARG A 18 -6.55 6.52 0.16
N ILE A 19 -6.53 7.03 1.40
CA ILE A 19 -6.05 8.40 1.70
C ILE A 19 -4.59 8.54 1.27
N TYR A 20 -3.75 7.56 1.62
CA TYR A 20 -2.33 7.55 1.25
C TYR A 20 -2.15 7.49 -0.28
N ASP A 21 -2.94 6.68 -0.99
CA ASP A 21 -2.98 6.64 -2.45
C ASP A 21 -3.30 8.01 -3.06
N TYR A 22 -4.33 8.69 -2.58
CA TYR A 22 -4.68 10.05 -3.04
C TYR A 22 -3.54 11.05 -2.77
N LEU A 23 -2.92 11.00 -1.58
CA LEU A 23 -1.79 11.88 -1.23
C LEU A 23 -0.56 11.62 -2.12
N LEU A 24 -0.39 10.41 -2.65
CA LEU A 24 0.64 10.10 -3.66
C LEU A 24 0.25 10.54 -5.08
N GLY A 25 -1.01 10.90 -5.32
CA GLY A 25 -1.55 11.25 -6.64
C GLY A 25 -2.16 10.07 -7.40
N GLY A 26 -2.47 8.97 -6.70
CA GLY A 26 -3.15 7.81 -7.27
C GLY A 26 -4.66 8.01 -7.46
N HIS A 27 -5.29 6.97 -8.03
CA HIS A 27 -6.71 6.98 -8.40
C HIS A 27 -7.53 5.85 -7.75
N HIS A 28 -6.93 5.04 -6.88
CA HIS A 28 -7.58 3.95 -6.17
C HIS A 28 -8.16 4.46 -4.84
N ASN A 29 -8.98 5.50 -4.94
CA ASN A 29 -9.56 6.22 -3.81
C ASN A 29 -10.95 6.77 -4.17
N PHE A 30 -11.83 6.79 -3.18
CA PHE A 30 -13.16 7.36 -3.28
C PHE A 30 -13.18 8.81 -2.82
N GLU A 31 -14.28 9.50 -3.12
CA GLU A 31 -14.48 10.90 -2.72
C GLU A 31 -14.32 11.12 -1.20
N VAL A 32 -14.79 10.17 -0.37
CA VAL A 32 -14.64 10.25 1.10
C VAL A 32 -13.17 10.22 1.55
N ASP A 33 -12.31 9.50 0.83
CA ASP A 33 -10.87 9.45 1.12
C ASP A 33 -10.19 10.76 0.74
N ARG A 34 -10.60 11.37 -0.38
CA ARG A 34 -10.08 12.67 -0.84
C ARG A 34 -10.46 13.78 0.14
N GLN A 35 -11.71 13.82 0.58
CA GLN A 35 -12.17 14.79 1.58
C GLN A 35 -11.40 14.65 2.90
N ALA A 36 -11.17 13.42 3.36
CA ALA A 36 -10.35 13.17 4.54
C ALA A 36 -8.90 13.62 4.33
N ALA A 37 -8.30 13.35 3.17
CA ALA A 37 -6.95 13.80 2.84
C ALA A 37 -6.83 15.32 2.78
N GLU A 38 -7.82 16.01 2.22
CA GLU A 38 -7.88 17.48 2.16
C GLU A 38 -8.03 18.10 3.56
N TYR A 39 -8.84 17.48 4.42
CA TYR A 39 -8.91 17.87 5.82
C TYR A 39 -7.56 17.70 6.54
N ILE A 40 -6.89 16.56 6.35
CA ILE A 40 -5.53 16.34 6.90
C ILE A 40 -4.56 17.40 6.37
N ARG A 41 -4.61 17.72 5.07
CA ARG A 41 -3.76 18.74 4.44
C ARG A 41 -4.00 20.14 5.02
N SER A 42 -5.23 20.45 5.42
CA SER A 42 -5.56 21.72 6.08
C SER A 42 -4.89 21.85 7.46
N LEU A 43 -4.72 20.74 8.17
CA LEU A 43 -4.07 20.69 9.49
C LEU A 43 -2.54 20.53 9.38
N ALA A 44 -2.08 19.79 8.38
CA ALA A 44 -0.69 19.47 8.12
C ALA A 44 -0.34 19.68 6.63
N PRO A 45 -0.05 20.93 6.20
CA PRO A 45 0.21 21.25 4.79
C PRO A 45 1.40 20.49 4.16
N PHE A 46 2.30 19.96 4.98
CA PHE A 46 3.47 19.20 4.55
C PHE A 46 3.19 17.70 4.31
N VAL A 47 1.99 17.19 4.62
CA VAL A 47 1.67 15.76 4.61
C VAL A 47 1.95 15.09 3.26
N THR A 48 1.61 15.75 2.14
CA THR A 48 1.89 15.24 0.79
C THR A 48 3.39 15.07 0.55
N LYS A 49 4.22 16.02 0.99
CA LYS A 49 5.68 15.94 0.87
C LYS A 49 6.23 14.82 1.75
N PHE A 50 5.68 14.68 2.96
CA PHE A 50 6.07 13.63 3.90
C PHE A 50 5.79 12.23 3.36
N VAL A 51 4.58 11.98 2.85
CA VAL A 51 4.18 10.70 2.25
C VAL A 51 5.07 10.34 1.06
N ARG A 52 5.40 11.31 0.20
CA ARG A 52 6.34 11.09 -0.92
C ARG A 52 7.75 10.76 -0.44
N LEU A 53 8.24 11.44 0.59
CA LEU A 53 9.55 11.19 1.17
C LEU A 53 9.62 9.79 1.81
N GLN A 54 8.56 9.37 2.50
CA GLN A 54 8.44 8.03 3.07
C GLN A 54 8.50 6.97 1.96
N ARG A 55 7.74 7.13 0.88
CA ARG A 55 7.78 6.21 -0.26
C ARG A 55 9.16 6.19 -0.94
N TRP A 56 9.82 7.34 -1.09
CA TRP A 56 11.18 7.41 -1.64
C TRP A 56 12.19 6.66 -0.77
N CYS A 57 12.17 6.88 0.55
CA CYS A 57 13.07 6.22 1.49
C CYS A 57 12.90 4.70 1.47
N LEU A 58 11.65 4.22 1.47
CA LEU A 58 11.35 2.79 1.40
C LEU A 58 11.90 2.15 0.12
N LYS A 59 11.78 2.83 -1.02
CA LYS A 59 12.35 2.37 -2.30
C LYS A 59 13.88 2.32 -2.26
N ASP A 60 14.50 3.37 -1.73
CA ASP A 60 15.96 3.49 -1.65
C ASP A 60 16.56 2.37 -0.80
N VAL A 61 15.98 2.12 0.38
CA VAL A 61 16.40 1.02 1.26
C VAL A 61 16.19 -0.34 0.60
N ALA A 62 15.03 -0.60 -0.02
CA ALA A 62 14.80 -1.87 -0.70
C ALA A 62 15.79 -2.10 -1.86
N HIS A 63 16.14 -1.04 -2.60
CA HIS A 63 17.13 -1.11 -3.66
C HIS A 63 18.54 -1.41 -3.11
N GLU A 64 18.97 -0.76 -2.02
CA GLU A 64 20.27 -1.02 -1.39
C GLU A 64 20.36 -2.46 -0.85
N LEU A 65 19.34 -2.92 -0.14
CA LEU A 65 19.28 -4.28 0.40
C LEU A 65 19.36 -5.34 -0.72
N THR A 66 18.72 -5.10 -1.86
CA THR A 66 18.65 -6.09 -2.93
C THR A 66 19.85 -6.04 -3.88
N THR A 67 20.35 -4.85 -4.22
CA THR A 67 21.46 -4.70 -5.17
C THR A 67 22.85 -4.74 -4.54
N VAL A 68 23.01 -4.15 -3.35
CA VAL A 68 24.31 -4.03 -2.69
C VAL A 68 24.52 -5.17 -1.69
N ARG A 69 23.48 -5.53 -0.94
CA ARG A 69 23.56 -6.59 0.08
C ARG A 69 23.17 -7.97 -0.43
N GLY A 70 22.54 -8.06 -1.60
CA GLY A 70 22.19 -9.32 -2.25
C GLY A 70 21.01 -10.05 -1.60
N TYR A 71 20.18 -9.36 -0.82
CA TYR A 71 18.91 -9.95 -0.36
C TYR A 71 17.97 -10.15 -1.55
N ASN A 72 17.32 -11.31 -1.62
CA ASN A 72 16.44 -11.67 -2.72
C ASN A 72 14.98 -11.90 -2.27
N VAL A 73 14.67 -11.68 -1.00
CA VAL A 73 13.31 -11.68 -0.46
C VAL A 73 13.12 -10.44 0.40
N ILE A 74 12.09 -9.65 0.10
CA ILE A 74 11.67 -8.47 0.86
C ILE A 74 10.24 -8.70 1.35
N ILE A 75 10.02 -8.46 2.65
CA ILE A 75 8.70 -8.50 3.26
C ILE A 75 8.34 -7.09 3.71
N ASP A 76 7.20 -6.57 3.24
CA ASP A 76 6.67 -5.25 3.57
C ASP A 76 5.34 -5.41 4.33
N PHE A 77 5.35 -5.00 5.59
CA PHE A 77 4.22 -5.13 6.50
C PHE A 77 3.39 -3.84 6.53
N ALA A 78 2.06 -3.99 6.52
CA ALA A 78 1.14 -2.87 6.40
C ALA A 78 1.46 -2.01 5.17
N SER A 79 1.68 -2.68 4.03
CA SER A 79 2.15 -2.06 2.79
C SER A 79 1.14 -1.07 2.20
N GLY A 80 -0.12 -1.17 2.61
CA GLY A 80 -1.23 -0.48 1.97
C GLY A 80 -1.42 -0.94 0.53
N LEU A 81 -2.06 -0.09 -0.27
CA LEU A 81 -2.31 -0.38 -1.67
C LEU A 81 -0.98 -0.40 -2.47
N PRO A 82 -0.72 -1.45 -3.27
CA PRO A 82 0.49 -1.58 -4.08
C PRO A 82 0.42 -0.70 -5.34
N THR A 83 0.07 0.58 -5.19
CA THR A 83 -0.08 1.55 -6.29
C THR A 83 1.27 2.15 -6.70
N GLN A 84 1.26 3.26 -7.44
CA GLN A 84 2.40 3.90 -8.11
C GLN A 84 3.76 3.69 -7.42
N ASP A 85 4.72 3.13 -8.17
CA ASP A 85 6.10 2.88 -7.74
C ASP A 85 6.24 2.13 -6.41
N ASN A 86 5.57 0.99 -6.26
CA ASN A 86 5.80 0.12 -5.10
C ASN A 86 7.07 -0.73 -5.24
N LEU A 87 7.50 -1.35 -4.12
CA LEU A 87 8.82 -2.01 -4.00
C LEU A 87 9.17 -2.97 -5.14
N HIS A 88 8.21 -3.77 -5.62
CA HIS A 88 8.43 -4.74 -6.70
C HIS A 88 8.86 -4.10 -8.03
N VAL A 89 8.67 -2.79 -8.22
CA VAL A 89 9.08 -2.05 -9.42
C VAL A 89 10.56 -1.62 -9.35
N VAL A 90 11.14 -1.49 -8.15
CA VAL A 90 12.50 -0.94 -7.97
C VAL A 90 13.56 -1.96 -7.59
N VAL A 91 13.13 -3.16 -7.17
CA VAL A 91 14.05 -4.27 -6.86
C VAL A 91 14.45 -5.02 -8.14
N PRO A 92 15.61 -5.69 -8.16
CA PRO A 92 16.05 -6.50 -9.30
C PRO A 92 15.05 -7.62 -9.66
N GLU A 93 15.02 -7.98 -10.95
CA GLU A 93 14.26 -9.14 -11.43
C GLU A 93 14.63 -10.42 -10.67
N GLY A 94 13.63 -11.24 -10.35
CA GLY A 94 13.79 -12.45 -9.55
C GLY A 94 13.79 -12.22 -8.03
N THR A 95 13.79 -10.97 -7.56
CA THR A 95 13.53 -10.67 -6.14
C THR A 95 12.08 -11.03 -5.80
N THR A 96 11.89 -11.78 -4.72
CA THR A 96 10.57 -12.06 -4.16
C THR A 96 10.12 -10.91 -3.28
N VAL A 97 8.97 -10.30 -3.58
CA VAL A 97 8.38 -9.24 -2.76
C VAL A 97 7.07 -9.74 -2.17
N ILE A 98 7.01 -9.76 -0.85
CA ILE A 98 5.85 -10.20 -0.08
C ILE A 98 5.26 -8.99 0.63
N TYR A 99 4.08 -8.57 0.20
CA TYR A 99 3.29 -7.55 0.86
C TYR A 99 2.30 -8.18 1.84
N SER A 100 1.96 -7.42 2.89
CA SER A 100 0.85 -7.77 3.76
C SER A 100 0.11 -6.54 4.26
N ASP A 101 -1.19 -6.72 4.47
CA ASP A 101 -2.04 -5.76 5.16
C ASP A 101 -3.13 -6.50 5.93
N TYR A 102 -3.65 -5.89 7.00
CA TYR A 102 -4.73 -6.47 7.79
C TYR A 102 -6.11 -6.07 7.27
N ASP A 103 -6.20 -5.01 6.45
CA ASP A 103 -7.45 -4.55 5.86
C ASP A 103 -7.84 -5.44 4.66
N PRO A 104 -8.90 -6.25 4.75
CA PRO A 104 -9.32 -7.15 3.67
C PRO A 104 -9.69 -6.39 2.39
N VAL A 105 -10.08 -5.12 2.49
CA VAL A 105 -10.36 -4.26 1.33
C VAL A 105 -9.06 -3.93 0.60
N VAL A 106 -8.00 -3.57 1.34
CA VAL A 106 -6.67 -3.32 0.76
C VAL A 106 -6.15 -4.58 0.09
N VAL A 107 -6.28 -5.74 0.74
CA VAL A 107 -5.84 -7.04 0.18
C VAL A 107 -6.56 -7.35 -1.13
N GLN A 108 -7.87 -7.12 -1.21
CA GLN A 108 -8.62 -7.36 -2.44
C GLN A 108 -8.14 -6.44 -3.58
N TYR A 109 -8.08 -5.13 -3.34
CA TYR A 109 -7.56 -4.19 -4.33
C TYR A 109 -6.13 -4.51 -4.75
N ALA A 110 -5.30 -4.91 -3.80
CA ALA A 110 -3.93 -5.28 -4.08
C ALA A 110 -3.83 -6.48 -5.03
N ARG A 111 -4.67 -7.51 -4.83
CA ARG A 111 -4.73 -8.67 -5.75
C ARG A 111 -5.16 -8.25 -7.15
N GLU A 112 -6.13 -7.34 -7.27
CA GLU A 112 -6.57 -6.80 -8.57
C GLU A 112 -5.47 -5.98 -9.25
N ILE A 113 -4.74 -5.14 -8.50
CA ILE A 113 -3.65 -4.31 -9.02
C ILE A 113 -2.44 -5.17 -9.43
N LEU A 114 -2.07 -6.16 -8.62
CA LEU A 114 -0.88 -6.97 -8.83
C LEU A 114 -1.08 -8.07 -9.87
N GLY A 115 -2.30 -8.58 -10.04
CA GLY A 115 -2.59 -9.68 -10.97
C GLY A 115 -1.62 -10.85 -10.80
N ASP A 116 -1.11 -11.35 -11.92
CA ASP A 116 -0.15 -12.46 -11.97
C ASP A 116 1.33 -12.01 -12.00
N THR A 117 1.65 -10.87 -11.39
CA THR A 117 3.03 -10.35 -11.36
C THR A 117 3.99 -11.39 -10.74
N PRO A 118 4.99 -11.91 -11.49
CA PRO A 118 5.87 -12.96 -10.99
C PRO A 118 6.66 -12.55 -9.74
N ASN A 119 6.80 -13.46 -8.79
CA ASN A 119 7.51 -13.26 -7.51
C ASN A 119 6.95 -12.13 -6.62
N VAL A 120 5.73 -11.67 -6.88
CA VAL A 120 5.05 -10.68 -6.03
C VAL A 120 3.82 -11.30 -5.41
N HIS A 121 3.74 -11.23 -4.08
CA HIS A 121 2.67 -11.86 -3.30
C HIS A 121 2.05 -10.85 -2.34
N PHE A 122 0.76 -11.00 -2.06
CA PHE A 122 0.04 -10.15 -1.12
C PHE A 122 -0.82 -11.00 -0.17
N PHE A 123 -0.57 -10.88 1.13
CA PHE A 123 -1.26 -11.65 2.16
C PHE A 123 -2.14 -10.75 3.04
N GLU A 124 -3.28 -11.30 3.45
CA GLU A 124 -4.06 -10.73 4.56
C GLU A 124 -3.41 -11.19 5.86
N ALA A 125 -2.74 -10.28 6.57
CA ALA A 125 -2.06 -10.59 7.83
C ALA A 125 -1.96 -9.34 8.71
N ASP A 126 -2.13 -9.54 10.02
CA ASP A 126 -1.94 -8.49 11.01
C ASP A 126 -0.53 -8.59 11.60
N ALA A 127 0.33 -7.60 11.34
CA ALA A 127 1.71 -7.58 11.86
C ALA A 127 1.80 -7.60 13.39
N ARG A 128 0.71 -7.33 14.11
CA ARG A 128 0.62 -7.46 15.58
C ARG A 128 0.41 -8.91 16.04
N ARG A 129 0.12 -9.82 15.11
CA ARG A 129 -0.19 -11.25 15.31
C ARG A 129 0.70 -12.10 14.40
N PRO A 130 1.97 -12.32 14.78
CA PRO A 130 2.97 -12.97 13.92
C PRO A 130 2.83 -14.50 13.83
N GLU A 131 1.92 -15.11 14.62
CA GLU A 131 1.59 -16.54 14.58
C GLU A 131 0.77 -16.95 13.35
#